data_AF-A0A3N5LY60-F1
#
_entry.id   AF-A0A3N5LY60-F1
#
_cell.length_a   1.000
_cell.length_b   1.000
_cell.length_c   1.000
_cell.angle_alpha   90.00
_cell.angle_beta   90.00
_cell.angle_gamma   90.00
#
_symmetry.space_group_name_H-M   'P 1'
#
loop_
_entity.id
_entity.type
_entity.pdbx_description
1 polymer ?
#
loop_
_entity_poly.entity_id
_entity_poly.type
_entity_poly.pdbx_seq_one_letter_code
_entity_poly.pdbx_strand_id
1 'polypeptide(L)'
;MFERPAIISIEESAAEDHTRVAITLSWHDERYRGEAVGLSDPALRPRLVGEATLRAVEQVAHNRIRLRLGAVATTDLGPSQVAMAQVELDGDNGPFVGSALLKDRDASAATVRAVLDAINRRLEQVL
;
A
#
# COMPACT_ATOMS: atom_id res chain seq x y z
N MET A 1 -17.96 -15.01 0.84
CA MET A 1 -16.84 -14.23 0.28
C MET A 1 -16.53 -13.17 1.32
N PHE A 2 -15.37 -13.22 1.97
CA PHE A 2 -15.00 -12.17 2.92
C PHE A 2 -14.74 -10.88 2.14
N GLU A 3 -15.34 -9.79 2.58
CA GLU A 3 -15.06 -8.47 2.05
C GLU A 3 -13.62 -8.10 2.42
N ARG A 4 -12.82 -7.61 1.47
CA ARG A 4 -11.41 -7.25 1.69
C ARG A 4 -11.26 -5.73 1.60
N PRO A 5 -10.30 -5.13 2.33
CA PRO A 5 -10.02 -3.70 2.19
C PRO A 5 -9.73 -3.33 0.73
N ALA A 6 -10.40 -2.31 0.24
CA ALA A 6 -10.25 -1.80 -1.12
C ALA A 6 -9.88 -0.31 -1.09
N ILE A 7 -9.06 0.12 -2.05
CA ILE A 7 -8.70 1.53 -2.17
C ILE A 7 -9.89 2.37 -2.65
N ILE A 8 -10.13 3.51 -2.00
CA ILE A 8 -11.13 4.50 -2.42
C ILE A 8 -10.47 5.77 -2.97
N SER A 9 -9.44 6.28 -2.27
CA SER A 9 -8.79 7.54 -2.65
C SER A 9 -7.28 7.54 -2.40
N ILE A 10 -6.58 8.31 -3.26
CA ILE A 10 -5.18 8.71 -3.12
C ILE A 10 -5.18 10.24 -3.14
N GLU A 11 -4.70 10.85 -2.07
CA GLU A 11 -4.54 12.30 -1.96
C GLU A 11 -3.05 12.61 -1.84
N GLU A 12 -2.55 13.44 -2.75
CA GLU A 12 -1.16 13.90 -2.73
C GLU A 12 -1.13 15.41 -2.54
N SER A 13 -0.28 15.87 -1.63
CA SER A 13 0.01 17.30 -1.45
C SER A 13 1.52 17.49 -1.35
N ALA A 14 2.07 18.34 -2.20
CA ALA A 14 3.49 18.66 -2.22
C ALA A 14 3.71 20.05 -1.61
N ALA A 15 4.70 20.13 -0.71
CA ALA A 15 5.38 21.34 -0.29
C ALA A 15 6.76 21.40 -1.00
N GLU A 16 7.51 22.49 -0.80
CA GLU A 16 8.78 22.76 -1.53
C GLU A 16 9.78 21.59 -1.45
N ASP A 17 9.89 20.92 -0.30
CA ASP A 17 10.86 19.85 -0.05
C ASP A 17 10.22 18.50 0.34
N HIS A 18 8.95 18.49 0.74
CA HIS A 18 8.24 17.29 1.19
C HIS A 18 6.94 17.05 0.45
N THR A 19 6.63 15.79 0.16
CA THR A 19 5.35 15.32 -0.33
C THR A 19 4.66 14.49 0.76
N ARG A 20 3.39 14.80 1.01
CA ARG A 20 2.47 14.01 1.82
C ARG A 20 1.55 13.22 0.93
N VAL A 21 1.46 11.92 1.18
CA VAL A 21 0.52 11.00 0.55
C VAL A 21 -0.44 10.50 1.61
N ALA A 22 -1.74 10.58 1.34
CA ALA A 22 -2.80 10.00 2.16
C ALA A 22 -3.60 8.99 1.33
N ILE A 23 -3.82 7.81 1.90
CA ILE A 23 -4.57 6.70 1.31
C ILE A 23 -5.80 6.45 2.16
N THR A 24 -6.96 6.32 1.51
CA THR A 24 -8.20 5.90 2.18
C THR A 24 -8.66 4.56 1.63
N LEU A 25 -8.85 3.60 2.53
CA LEU A 25 -9.39 2.27 2.25
C LEU A 25 -10.84 2.17 2.73
N SER A 26 -11.69 1.42 2.01
CA SER A 26 -13.02 0.98 2.46
C SER A 26 -12.96 -0.46 2.94
N TRP A 27 -13.60 -0.73 4.07
CA TRP A 27 -13.87 -2.09 4.53
C TRP A 27 -15.08 -2.09 5.46
N HIS A 28 -16.05 -2.99 5.24
CA HIS A 28 -17.28 -3.09 6.05
C HIS A 28 -18.00 -1.75 6.29
N ASP A 29 -18.23 -1.00 5.21
CA ASP A 29 -18.81 0.36 5.22
C ASP A 29 -18.03 1.43 6.03
N GLU A 30 -16.89 1.07 6.61
CA GLU A 30 -15.99 1.99 7.28
C GLU A 30 -14.85 2.46 6.36
N ARG A 31 -14.27 3.62 6.71
CA ARG A 31 -13.16 4.23 5.99
C ARG A 31 -11.95 4.34 6.89
N TYR A 32 -10.81 3.87 6.39
CA TYR A 32 -9.55 3.85 7.13
C TYR A 32 -8.52 4.67 6.37
N ARG A 33 -7.98 5.70 7.02
CA ARG A 33 -7.01 6.62 6.44
C ARG A 33 -5.61 6.34 6.97
N GLY A 34 -4.64 6.30 6.08
CA GLY A 34 -3.22 6.20 6.40
C GLY A 34 -2.43 7.24 5.64
N GLU A 35 -1.33 7.70 6.23
CA GLU A 35 -0.56 8.82 5.70
C GLU A 35 0.95 8.56 5.82
N ALA A 36 1.70 9.08 4.85
CA ALA A 36 3.16 9.11 4.85
C ALA A 36 3.66 10.45 4.31
N VAL A 37 4.81 10.90 4.81
CA VAL A 37 5.48 12.12 4.38
C VAL A 37 6.94 11.80 4.11
N GLY A 38 7.49 12.32 3.01
CA GLY A 38 8.91 12.24 2.70
C GLY A 38 9.28 13.23 1.62
N LEU A 39 10.47 13.08 1.05
CA LEU A 39 10.98 14.02 0.04
C LEU A 39 10.09 14.06 -1.20
N SER A 40 9.99 15.25 -1.80
CA SER A 40 9.33 15.48 -3.10
C SER A 40 10.17 14.95 -4.27
N ASP A 41 10.37 13.62 -4.32
CA ASP A 41 11.08 12.91 -5.38
C ASP A 41 10.15 11.89 -6.06
N PRO A 42 9.92 11.97 -7.38
CA PRO A 42 9.14 10.98 -8.12
C PRO A 42 9.60 9.53 -7.93
N ALA A 43 10.89 9.28 -7.72
CA ALA A 43 11.43 7.94 -7.47
C ALA A 43 11.03 7.39 -6.09
N LEU A 44 10.76 8.26 -5.12
CA LEU A 44 10.33 7.89 -3.77
C LEU A 44 8.81 7.81 -3.62
N ARG A 45 8.05 8.33 -4.59
CA ARG A 45 6.58 8.32 -4.57
C ARG A 45 5.99 6.92 -4.34
N PRO A 46 6.42 5.84 -5.02
CA PRO A 46 5.88 4.50 -4.74
C PRO A 46 6.08 4.08 -3.29
N ARG A 47 7.22 4.45 -2.68
CA ARG A 47 7.50 4.16 -1.27
C ARG A 47 6.53 4.90 -0.35
N LEU A 48 6.29 6.18 -0.60
CA LEU A 48 5.32 6.97 0.19
C LEU A 48 3.89 6.42 0.07
N VAL A 49 3.46 6.07 -1.14
CA VAL A 49 2.16 5.44 -1.39
C VAL A 49 2.05 4.10 -0.64
N GLY A 50 3.08 3.27 -0.70
CA GLY A 50 3.11 1.99 0.01
C GLY A 50 3.05 2.17 1.53
N GLU A 51 3.84 3.09 2.09
CA GLU A 51 3.85 3.38 3.53
C GLU A 51 2.50 3.93 4.01
N ALA A 52 1.90 4.88 3.28
CA ALA A 52 0.57 5.40 3.59
C ALA A 52 -0.50 4.30 3.53
N THR A 53 -0.39 3.36 2.59
CA THR A 53 -1.27 2.18 2.51
C THR A 53 -1.13 1.30 3.75
N LEU A 54 0.10 1.00 4.18
CA LEU A 54 0.33 0.20 5.40
C LEU A 54 -0.28 0.89 6.64
N ARG A 55 -0.14 2.21 6.77
CA ARG A 55 -0.79 2.96 7.85
C ARG A 55 -2.30 2.83 7.82
N ALA A 56 -2.92 2.82 6.64
CA ALA A 56 -4.36 2.62 6.52
C ALA A 56 -4.77 1.19 6.93
N VAL A 57 -3.98 0.18 6.56
CA VAL A 57 -4.21 -1.22 6.97
C VAL A 57 -4.00 -1.43 8.47
N GLU A 58 -3.03 -0.75 9.09
CA GLU A 58 -2.88 -0.77 10.55
C GLU A 58 -4.14 -0.21 11.24
N GLN A 59 -4.78 0.83 10.69
CA GLN A 59 -6.06 1.33 11.22
C GLN A 59 -7.19 0.30 11.08
N VAL A 60 -7.28 -0.40 9.94
CA VAL A 60 -8.23 -1.50 9.72
C VAL A 60 -8.12 -2.56 10.83
N ALA A 61 -6.89 -2.87 11.25
CA ALA A 61 -6.63 -3.83 12.32
C ALA A 61 -6.72 -3.22 13.74
N HIS A 62 -7.22 -2.00 13.89
CA HIS A 62 -7.24 -1.23 15.14
C HIS A 62 -5.86 -1.12 15.81
N ASN A 63 -4.81 -0.95 15.00
CA ASN A 63 -3.41 -0.86 15.42
C ASN A 63 -2.91 -2.07 16.23
N ARG A 64 -3.55 -3.24 16.10
CA ARG A 64 -3.13 -4.50 16.75
C ARG A 64 -1.94 -5.17 16.06
N ILE A 65 -1.61 -4.73 14.84
CA ILE A 65 -0.48 -5.21 14.06
C ILE A 65 0.41 -4.03 13.68
N ARG A 66 1.69 -4.32 13.45
CA ARG A 66 2.64 -3.35 12.93
C ARG A 66 3.26 -3.86 11.64
N LEU A 67 3.18 -3.05 10.60
CA LEU A 67 3.61 -3.39 9.26
C LEU A 67 4.77 -2.48 8.84
N ARG A 68 5.73 -3.04 8.11
CA ARG A 68 6.86 -2.30 7.53
C ARG A 68 6.95 -2.58 6.04
N LEU A 69 7.21 -1.53 5.25
CA LEU A 69 7.46 -1.66 3.83
C LEU A 69 8.95 -1.97 3.62
N GLY A 70 9.24 -3.21 3.24
CA GLY A 70 10.60 -3.65 2.92
C GLY A 70 11.04 -3.07 1.58
N ALA A 71 10.26 -3.32 0.54
CA ALA A 71 10.54 -2.86 -0.82
C ALA A 71 9.26 -2.58 -1.61
N VAL A 72 9.35 -1.68 -2.58
CA VAL A 72 8.34 -1.47 -3.62
C VAL A 72 9.04 -1.11 -4.92
N ALA A 73 8.58 -1.68 -6.02
CA ALA A 73 9.13 -1.40 -7.34
C ALA A 73 8.08 -1.62 -8.42
N THR A 74 8.29 -1.01 -9.57
CA THR A 74 7.59 -1.35 -10.81
C THR A 74 8.57 -2.01 -11.77
N THR A 75 8.12 -3.05 -12.46
CA THR A 75 8.91 -3.73 -13.49
C THR A 75 8.06 -4.00 -14.72
N ASP A 76 8.69 -4.07 -15.88
CA ASP A 76 8.06 -4.53 -17.10
C ASP A 76 7.75 -6.04 -17.01
N LEU A 77 6.59 -6.43 -17.52
CA LEU A 77 6.15 -7.80 -17.70
C LEU A 77 5.60 -7.93 -19.13
N GLY A 78 6.51 -8.16 -20.07
CA GLY A 78 6.20 -8.12 -21.50
C GLY A 78 5.63 -6.74 -21.89
N PRO A 79 4.43 -6.66 -22.49
CA PRO A 79 3.81 -5.39 -22.86
C PRO A 79 3.15 -4.65 -21.68
N SER A 80 3.08 -5.27 -20.51
CA SER A 80 2.48 -4.71 -19.31
C SER A 80 3.52 -4.23 -18.32
N GLN A 81 3.11 -3.45 -17.33
CA GLN A 81 3.93 -3.14 -16.16
C GLN A 81 3.25 -3.67 -14.90
N VAL A 82 4.05 -4.10 -13.93
CA VAL A 82 3.60 -4.67 -12.67
C VAL A 82 4.25 -3.91 -11.51
N ALA A 83 3.44 -3.50 -10.54
CA ALA A 83 3.91 -3.06 -9.24
C ALA A 83 4.10 -4.29 -8.34
N MET A 84 5.20 -4.31 -7.61
CA MET A 84 5.57 -5.35 -6.65
C MET A 84 5.78 -4.68 -5.30
N ALA A 85 5.31 -5.32 -4.23
CA ALA A 85 5.50 -4.85 -2.87
C ALA A 85 5.97 -5.99 -1.96
N GLN A 86 6.92 -5.68 -1.09
CA GLN A 86 7.38 -6.55 -0.02
C GLN A 86 7.00 -5.91 1.33
N VAL A 87 6.24 -6.64 2.13
CA VAL A 87 5.72 -6.18 3.42
C VAL A 87 6.18 -7.12 4.52
N GLU A 88 6.61 -6.56 5.63
CA GLU A 88 6.96 -7.30 6.84
C GLU A 88 5.90 -7.04 7.92
N LEU A 89 5.51 -8.09 8.64
CA LEU A 89 4.69 -8.01 9.86
C LEU A 89 5.58 -8.28 11.06
N ASP A 90 5.58 -7.38 12.04
CA ASP A 90 6.37 -7.58 13.24
C ASP A 90 5.94 -8.86 13.97
N GLY A 91 6.91 -9.74 14.25
CA GLY A 91 6.69 -11.03 14.90
C GLY A 91 6.35 -12.20 13.97
N ASP A 92 6.23 -12.00 12.65
CA ASP A 92 6.07 -13.08 11.67
C ASP A 92 7.42 -13.50 11.04
N ASN A 93 7.47 -14.71 10.47
CA ASN A 93 8.72 -15.30 9.97
C ASN A 93 8.85 -15.11 8.45
N GLY A 94 9.28 -13.92 8.06
CA GLY A 94 9.62 -13.57 6.68
C GLY A 94 8.65 -12.58 6.03
N PRO A 95 9.03 -12.05 4.85
CA PRO A 95 8.25 -11.03 4.18
C PRO A 95 7.09 -11.63 3.37
N PHE A 96 5.99 -10.88 3.30
CA PHE A 96 4.92 -11.08 2.33
C PHE A 96 5.23 -10.33 1.05
N VAL A 97 4.89 -10.94 -0.09
CA VAL A 97 5.05 -10.33 -1.40
C VAL A 97 3.71 -10.27 -2.09
N GLY A 98 3.39 -9.13 -2.67
CA GLY A 98 2.20 -8.94 -3.48
C GLY A 98 2.53 -8.21 -4.78
N SER A 99 1.64 -8.34 -5.75
CA SER A 99 1.80 -7.69 -7.05
C SER A 99 0.48 -7.21 -7.63
N ALA A 100 0.55 -6.21 -8.50
CA ALA A 100 -0.61 -5.73 -9.24
C ALA A 100 -0.20 -5.14 -10.59
N LEU A 101 -0.97 -5.46 -11.63
CA LEU A 101 -0.82 -4.82 -12.93
C LEU A 101 -1.07 -3.31 -12.83
N LEU A 102 -0.24 -2.55 -13.52
CA LEU A 102 -0.48 -1.14 -13.78
C LEU A 102 -1.61 -1.04 -14.80
N LYS A 103 -2.60 -0.20 -14.47
CA LYS A 103 -3.67 0.19 -15.39
C LYS A 103 -3.47 1.67 -15.68
N ASP A 104 -3.64 2.08 -16.93
CA ASP A 104 -3.57 3.48 -17.35
C ASP A 104 -2.28 4.23 -16.93
N ARG A 105 -1.18 3.48 -16.76
CA ARG A 105 0.12 3.97 -16.26
C ARG A 105 0.07 4.61 -14.86
N ASP A 106 -0.94 4.28 -14.05
CA ASP A 106 -1.01 4.70 -12.66
C ASP A 106 -0.23 3.73 -11.75
N ALA A 107 1.03 4.10 -11.48
CA ALA A 107 1.91 3.38 -10.57
C ALA A 107 1.45 3.50 -9.10
N SER A 108 0.78 4.58 -8.70
CA SER A 108 0.32 4.78 -7.33
C SER A 108 -0.80 3.80 -7.00
N ALA A 109 -1.87 3.76 -7.82
CA ALA A 109 -2.95 2.80 -7.60
C ALA A 109 -2.48 1.35 -7.70
N ALA A 110 -1.56 1.04 -8.62
CA ALA A 110 -0.96 -0.29 -8.70
C ALA A 110 -0.14 -0.64 -7.45
N THR A 111 0.62 0.31 -6.90
CA THR A 111 1.37 0.13 -5.66
C THR A 111 0.45 -0.19 -4.49
N VAL A 112 -0.65 0.56 -4.31
CA VAL A 112 -1.62 0.28 -3.26
C VAL A 112 -2.18 -1.14 -3.41
N ARG A 113 -2.58 -1.52 -4.62
CA ARG A 113 -3.09 -2.88 -4.90
C ARG A 113 -2.05 -3.96 -4.62
N ALA A 114 -0.78 -3.74 -4.95
CA ALA A 114 0.30 -4.70 -4.69
C ALA A 114 0.54 -4.86 -3.17
N VAL A 115 0.51 -3.77 -2.41
CA VAL A 115 0.60 -3.82 -0.94
C VAL A 115 -0.58 -4.56 -0.33
N LEU A 116 -1.80 -4.27 -0.79
CA LEU A 116 -3.00 -4.98 -0.35
C LEU A 116 -2.95 -6.47 -0.75
N ASP A 117 -2.46 -6.82 -1.94
CA ASP A 117 -2.29 -8.22 -2.36
C ASP A 117 -1.29 -8.99 -1.48
N ALA A 118 -0.24 -8.32 -0.99
CA ALA A 118 0.72 -8.90 -0.06
C ALA A 118 0.06 -9.24 1.29
N ILE A 119 -0.75 -8.33 1.83
CA ILE A 119 -1.29 -8.43 3.19
C ILE A 119 -2.64 -9.15 3.26
N ASN A 120 -3.49 -9.05 2.23
CA ASN A 120 -4.83 -9.63 2.24
C ASN A 120 -4.83 -11.15 2.46
N ARG A 121 -3.77 -11.85 2.02
CA ARG A 121 -3.60 -13.30 2.28
C ARG A 121 -3.37 -13.61 3.77
N ARG A 122 -2.84 -12.66 4.55
CA ARG A 122 -2.63 -12.80 6.00
C ARG A 122 -3.80 -12.27 6.80
N LEU A 123 -4.47 -11.21 6.34
CA LEU A 123 -5.67 -10.68 7.01
C LEU A 123 -6.76 -11.74 7.15
N GLU A 124 -6.93 -12.63 6.16
CA GLU A 124 -7.85 -13.78 6.25
C GLU A 124 -7.52 -14.77 7.38
N GLN A 125 -6.32 -14.70 7.95
CA GLN A 125 -5.87 -15.58 9.04
C GLN A 125 -5.81 -14.86 10.40
N VAL A 126 -5.91 -13.52 10.42
CA VAL A 126 -5.70 -12.68 11.62
C VAL A 126 -6.96 -11.91 12.02
N LEU A 127 -7.86 -11.64 11.06
CA LEU A 127 -9.19 -11.06 11.26
C LEU A 127 -10.24 -12.16 11.28
#